data_AF-A0A8D8TRW8-F1
#
_entry.id   AF-A0A8D8TRW8-F1
#
_cell.length_a   1.000
_cell.length_b   1.000
_cell.length_c   1.000
_cell.angle_alpha   90.00
_cell.angle_beta   90.00
_cell.angle_gamma   90.00
#
_symmetry.space_group_name_H-M   'P 1'
#
loop_
_entity.id
_entity.type
_entity.pdbx_description
1 polymer ?
#
loop_
_entity_poly.entity_id
_entity_poly.type
_entity_poly.pdbx_seq_one_letter_code
_entity_poly.pdbx_strand_id
1 'polypeptide(L)'
;MSVVWGHNFQFQYKPVDNATQLAYPVFPKPKLSRQTVYQLMEQMLNVYGLDGQNCVLKTLCESSRTDISHDSIFGHLLSTILTPSPTVNSSYYEAWLRGQSEHDCEDNYAPCEMSLLDLISVYV
;
A
#
# COMPACT_ATOMS: atom_id res chain seq x y z
N MET A 1 -36.42 -4.39 43.36
CA MET A 1 -35.43 -5.49 43.44
C MET A 1 -34.90 -5.68 42.04
N SER A 2 -33.61 -5.43 41.81
CA SER A 2 -33.00 -5.57 40.48
C SER A 2 -32.21 -6.87 40.41
N VAL A 3 -32.40 -7.64 39.35
CA VAL A 3 -31.63 -8.85 39.04
C VAL A 3 -30.55 -8.47 38.05
N VAL A 4 -29.30 -8.82 38.34
CA VAL A 4 -28.16 -8.69 37.41
C VAL A 4 -27.92 -10.04 36.77
N TRP A 5 -27.90 -10.08 35.45
CA TRP A 5 -27.66 -11.28 34.66
C TRP A 5 -26.32 -11.15 33.93
N GLY A 6 -25.44 -12.14 34.07
CA GLY A 6 -24.13 -12.17 33.41
C GLY A 6 -23.92 -13.44 32.58
N HIS A 7 -23.66 -13.29 31.29
CA HIS A 7 -23.31 -14.41 30.39
C HIS A 7 -21.79 -14.59 30.37
N ASN A 8 -21.32 -15.78 30.69
CA ASN A 8 -19.93 -16.17 30.47
C ASN A 8 -19.88 -17.07 29.24
N PHE A 9 -19.32 -16.56 28.14
CA PHE A 9 -19.10 -17.34 26.92
C PHE A 9 -17.67 -17.86 26.92
N GLN A 10 -17.51 -19.14 27.21
CA GLN A 10 -16.22 -19.82 27.10
C GLN A 10 -16.20 -20.65 25.82
N PHE A 11 -15.39 -20.21 24.84
CA PHE A 11 -15.17 -20.97 23.62
C PHE A 11 -14.30 -22.19 23.96
N GLN A 12 -14.88 -23.40 23.90
CA GLN A 12 -14.11 -24.63 24.01
C GLN A 12 -13.52 -24.97 22.65
N TYR A 13 -12.27 -24.59 22.42
CA TYR A 13 -11.46 -25.13 21.32
C TYR A 13 -11.02 -26.54 21.68
N LYS A 14 -11.03 -27.46 20.70
CA LYS A 14 -10.37 -28.76 20.90
C LYS A 14 -8.88 -28.50 21.11
N PRO A 15 -8.29 -28.92 22.25
CA PRO A 15 -6.88 -28.74 22.49
C PRO A 15 -6.08 -29.50 21.45
N VAL A 16 -4.92 -28.97 21.12
CA VAL A 16 -4.03 -29.56 20.13
C VAL A 16 -3.13 -30.55 20.86
N ASP A 17 -3.32 -31.83 20.60
CA ASP A 17 -2.61 -32.89 21.31
C ASP A 17 -1.21 -33.14 20.73
N ASN A 18 -0.89 -32.56 19.56
CA ASN A 18 0.39 -32.75 18.88
C ASN A 18 0.93 -31.45 18.24
N ALA A 19 2.22 -31.19 18.45
CA ALA A 19 2.94 -30.07 17.84
C ALA A 19 2.88 -30.05 16.30
N THR A 20 2.75 -31.20 15.64
CA THR A 20 2.60 -31.26 14.18
C THR A 20 1.27 -30.66 13.71
N GLN A 21 0.23 -30.67 14.53
CA GLN A 21 -1.05 -29.99 14.22
C GLN A 21 -0.96 -28.47 14.41
N LEU A 22 0.05 -28.00 15.15
CA LEU A 22 0.45 -26.59 15.25
C LEU A 22 1.55 -26.24 14.25
N ALA A 23 1.97 -27.17 13.39
CA ALA A 23 2.84 -26.83 12.27
C ALA A 23 2.02 -25.92 11.36
N TYR A 24 2.14 -24.62 11.61
CA TYR A 24 1.71 -23.60 10.70
C TYR A 24 2.22 -24.04 9.33
N PRO A 25 1.36 -24.20 8.31
CA PRO A 25 1.85 -24.33 6.96
C PRO A 25 2.92 -23.26 6.79
N VAL A 26 4.14 -23.67 6.43
CA VAL A 26 5.23 -22.76 6.12
C VAL A 26 4.83 -22.11 4.80
N PHE A 27 3.87 -21.19 4.87
CA PHE A 27 3.56 -20.32 3.77
C PHE A 27 4.83 -19.51 3.55
N PRO A 28 5.43 -19.57 2.36
CA PRO A 28 6.53 -18.67 2.05
C PRO A 28 6.01 -17.26 2.32
N LYS A 29 6.59 -16.58 3.30
CA LYS A 29 6.24 -15.18 3.56
C LYS A 29 6.56 -14.43 2.26
N PRO A 30 5.56 -13.86 1.56
CA PRO A 30 5.86 -13.10 0.36
C PRO A 30 6.85 -12.00 0.77
N LYS A 31 7.99 -11.94 0.09
CA LYS A 31 8.96 -10.87 0.31
C LYS A 31 8.32 -9.60 -0.25
N LEU A 32 7.69 -8.82 0.62
CA LEU A 32 7.11 -7.55 0.24
C LEU A 32 8.25 -6.56 -0.03
N SER A 33 8.52 -6.31 -1.31
CA SER A 33 9.42 -5.24 -1.74
C SER A 33 8.61 -4.04 -2.23
N ARG A 34 9.19 -2.84 -2.24
CA ARG A 34 8.53 -1.64 -2.81
C ARG A 34 8.07 -1.89 -4.25
N GLN A 35 8.88 -2.59 -5.04
CA GLN A 35 8.52 -2.98 -6.40
C GLN A 35 7.32 -3.92 -6.44
N THR A 36 7.25 -4.90 -5.53
CA THR A 36 6.08 -5.78 -5.41
C THR A 36 4.83 -4.98 -5.07
N VAL A 37 4.93 -3.96 -4.21
CA VAL A 37 3.81 -3.07 -3.88
C VAL A 37 3.34 -2.33 -5.14
N TYR A 38 4.25 -1.71 -5.89
CA TYR A 38 3.89 -1.00 -7.12
C TYR A 38 3.24 -1.91 -8.15
N GLN A 39 3.78 -3.12 -8.36
CA GLN A 39 3.18 -4.12 -9.26
C GLN A 39 1.77 -4.54 -8.82
N LEU A 40 1.54 -4.70 -7.51
CA LEU A 40 0.21 -4.99 -6.99
C LEU A 40 -0.74 -3.81 -7.22
N MET A 41 -0.28 -2.57 -7.05
CA MET A 41 -1.07 -1.38 -7.35
C MET A 41 -1.43 -1.32 -8.83
N GLU A 42 -0.47 -1.55 -9.74
CA GLU A 42 -0.73 -1.62 -11.18
C GLU A 42 -1.79 -2.66 -11.52
N GLN A 43 -1.66 -3.88 -10.98
CA GLN A 43 -2.61 -4.96 -11.20
C GLN A 43 -4.02 -4.60 -10.70
N MET A 44 -4.12 -4.02 -9.50
CA MET A 44 -5.40 -3.60 -8.94
C MET A 44 -6.06 -2.54 -9.83
N LEU A 45 -5.31 -1.53 -10.27
CA LEU A 45 -5.83 -0.46 -11.11
C LEU A 45 -6.23 -0.96 -12.50
N ASN A 46 -5.47 -1.89 -13.07
CA ASN A 46 -5.84 -2.57 -14.31
C ASN A 46 -7.16 -3.34 -14.17
N VAL A 47 -7.40 -3.99 -13.01
CA VAL A 47 -8.68 -4.66 -12.72
C VAL A 47 -9.84 -3.67 -12.66
N TYR A 48 -9.59 -2.44 -12.22
CA TYR A 48 -10.57 -1.35 -12.24
C TYR A 48 -10.74 -0.68 -13.62
N GLY A 49 -10.04 -1.15 -14.66
CA GLY A 49 -10.15 -0.65 -16.03
C GLY A 49 -9.32 0.61 -16.32
N LEU A 50 -8.36 0.92 -15.46
CA LEU A 50 -7.45 2.06 -15.61
C LEU A 50 -6.12 1.59 -16.21
N ASP A 51 -5.33 2.54 -16.73
CA ASP A 51 -3.93 2.29 -17.06
C ASP A 51 -3.11 2.26 -15.76
N GLY A 52 -3.05 1.09 -15.13
CA GLY A 52 -2.44 0.93 -13.83
C GLY A 52 -0.96 1.33 -13.81
N GLN A 53 -0.25 1.13 -14.91
CA GLN A 53 1.15 1.55 -15.02
C GLN A 53 1.26 3.07 -14.98
N ASN A 54 0.53 3.78 -15.84
CA ASN A 54 0.58 5.24 -15.86
C ASN A 54 0.05 5.85 -14.55
N CYS A 55 -0.97 5.25 -13.93
CA CYS A 55 -1.48 5.72 -12.63
C CYS A 55 -0.46 5.56 -11.49
N VAL A 56 0.27 4.46 -11.44
CA VAL A 56 1.33 4.28 -10.43
C VAL A 56 2.48 5.25 -10.68
N LEU A 57 2.90 5.45 -11.93
CA LEU A 57 3.94 6.43 -12.26
C LEU A 57 3.51 7.87 -11.92
N LYS A 58 2.26 8.25 -12.22
CA LYS A 58 1.65 9.52 -11.82
C LYS A 58 1.71 9.71 -10.32
N THR A 59 1.28 8.70 -9.56
CA THR A 59 1.30 8.72 -8.09
C THR A 59 2.70 8.89 -7.53
N LEU A 60 3.71 8.23 -8.11
CA LEU A 60 5.10 8.39 -7.69
C LEU A 60 5.61 9.81 -7.97
N CYS A 61 5.28 10.36 -9.15
CA CYS A 61 5.60 11.75 -9.52
C CYS A 61 4.94 12.76 -8.58
N GLU A 62 3.66 12.58 -8.25
CA GLU A 62 2.94 13.46 -7.32
C GLU A 62 3.46 13.33 -5.88
N SER A 63 3.80 12.10 -5.46
CA SER A 63 4.26 11.82 -4.10
C SER A 63 5.64 12.40 -3.81
N SER A 64 6.46 12.62 -4.84
CA SER A 64 7.75 13.30 -4.67
C SER A 64 7.59 14.79 -4.34
N ARG A 65 6.44 15.37 -4.65
CA ARG A 65 6.12 16.79 -4.41
C ARG A 65 5.33 17.01 -3.13
N THR A 66 4.60 15.99 -2.72
CA THR A 66 3.69 16.05 -1.58
C THR A 66 4.40 15.52 -0.35
N ASP A 67 4.44 16.30 0.73
CA ASP A 67 4.90 15.77 2.01
C ASP A 67 3.80 14.92 2.65
N ILE A 68 3.87 13.61 2.42
CA ILE A 68 2.93 12.63 2.97
C ILE A 68 3.28 12.32 4.45
N SER A 69 4.43 12.77 4.95
CA SER A 69 5.02 12.32 6.22
C SER A 69 4.44 12.97 7.48
N HIS A 70 3.30 13.67 7.40
CA HIS A 70 2.66 14.36 8.53
C HIS A 70 2.54 13.47 9.78
N ASP A 71 3.18 13.88 10.90
CA ASP A 71 3.15 13.47 12.33
C ASP A 71 2.60 12.09 12.75
N SER A 72 2.50 11.16 11.81
CA SER A 72 1.85 9.88 11.94
C SER A 72 2.78 8.80 11.39
N ILE A 73 2.72 7.63 12.04
CA ILE A 73 3.48 6.46 11.59
C ILE A 73 3.02 5.98 10.21
N PHE A 74 1.74 6.21 9.90
CA PHE A 74 1.15 5.84 8.62
C PHE A 74 1.68 6.72 7.49
N GLY A 75 1.77 8.05 7.69
CA GLY A 75 2.35 8.97 6.71
C GLY A 75 3.82 8.66 6.43
N HIS A 76 4.62 8.39 7.47
CA HIS A 76 6.02 7.97 7.32
C HIS A 76 6.15 6.65 6.57
N LEU A 77 5.27 5.69 6.85
CA LEU A 77 5.25 4.40 6.15
C LEU A 77 4.90 4.59 4.67
N LEU A 78 3.88 5.40 4.37
CA LEU A 78 3.42 5.66 3.01
C LEU A 78 4.49 6.40 2.20
N SER A 79 5.12 7.44 2.79
CA SER A 79 6.28 8.13 2.21
C SER A 79 7.43 7.16 1.91
N THR A 80 7.72 6.25 2.84
CA THR A 80 8.76 5.22 2.65
C THR A 80 8.42 4.26 1.52
N ILE A 81 7.14 3.85 1.39
CA ILE A 81 6.69 2.95 0.34
C ILE A 81 6.73 3.63 -1.02
N LEU A 82 6.30 4.89 -1.12
CA LEU A 82 6.21 5.68 -2.35
C LEU A 82 7.53 6.33 -2.77
N THR A 83 8.60 6.17 -1.98
CA THR A 83 9.95 6.56 -2.39
C THR A 83 10.65 5.38 -3.07
N PRO A 84 10.78 5.34 -4.41
CA PRO A 84 11.49 4.27 -5.10
C PRO A 84 12.98 4.28 -4.77
N SER A 85 13.62 3.12 -4.90
CA SER A 85 15.07 3.00 -4.75
C SER A 85 15.75 3.18 -6.11
N PRO A 86 16.89 3.91 -6.21
CA PRO A 86 17.59 4.12 -7.48
C PRO A 86 18.04 2.82 -8.17
N THR A 87 18.21 1.75 -7.40
CA THR A 87 18.72 0.46 -7.88
C THR A 87 17.64 -0.49 -8.39
N VAL A 88 16.37 -0.18 -8.15
CA VAL A 88 15.23 -1.10 -8.36
C VAL A 88 14.24 -0.48 -9.34
N ASN A 89 14.41 -0.82 -10.62
CA ASN A 89 13.59 -0.42 -11.77
C ASN A 89 13.66 1.08 -12.13
N SER A 90 14.17 1.38 -13.33
CA SER A 90 14.45 2.75 -13.75
C SER A 90 13.18 3.59 -13.92
N SER A 91 12.07 3.01 -14.41
CA SER A 91 10.87 3.78 -14.73
C SER A 91 10.19 4.41 -13.52
N TYR A 92 10.07 3.67 -12.40
CA TYR A 92 9.50 4.19 -11.16
C TYR A 92 10.37 5.30 -10.56
N TYR A 93 11.69 5.09 -10.57
CA TYR A 93 12.63 6.08 -10.05
C TYR A 93 12.69 7.33 -10.93
N GLU A 94 12.65 7.18 -12.25
CA GLU A 94 12.57 8.30 -13.21
C GLU A 94 11.30 9.12 -13.04
N ALA A 95 10.14 8.48 -12.87
CA ALA A 95 8.88 9.17 -12.61
C ALA A 95 8.92 10.01 -11.32
N TRP A 96 9.46 9.42 -10.26
CA TRP A 96 9.62 10.10 -8.97
C TRP A 96 10.66 11.23 -9.03
N LEU A 97 11.77 11.04 -9.76
CA LEU A 97 12.73 12.12 -10.01
C LEU A 97 12.12 13.25 -10.83
N ARG A 98 11.31 12.93 -11.83
CA ARG A 98 10.62 13.94 -12.64
C ARG A 98 9.76 14.83 -11.77
N GLY A 99 9.00 14.28 -10.83
CA GLY A 99 8.21 15.09 -9.91
C GLY A 99 9.05 16.02 -9.03
N GLN A 100 10.32 15.71 -8.76
CA GLN A 100 11.22 16.63 -8.06
C GLN A 100 11.76 17.76 -8.95
N SER A 101 12.02 17.50 -10.24
CA SER A 101 12.63 18.47 -11.16
C SER A 101 11.62 19.26 -11.99
N GLU A 102 10.51 18.63 -12.37
CA GLU A 102 9.49 19.10 -13.30
C GLU A 102 8.11 19.04 -12.65
N HIS A 103 7.27 20.02 -12.95
CA HIS A 103 6.02 20.24 -12.19
C HIS A 103 4.77 19.72 -12.91
N ASP A 104 4.88 19.04 -14.04
CA ASP A 104 3.74 18.63 -14.87
C ASP A 104 3.53 17.10 -14.85
N CYS A 105 3.28 16.52 -13.67
CA CYS A 105 2.93 15.10 -13.54
C CYS A 105 1.62 14.76 -14.25
N GLU A 106 0.68 15.70 -14.33
CA GLU A 106 -0.60 15.54 -15.01
C GLU A 106 -0.43 15.33 -16.51
N ASP A 107 0.35 16.19 -17.18
CA ASP A 107 0.55 16.12 -18.62
C ASP A 107 1.36 14.88 -19.03
N ASN A 108 2.35 14.51 -18.22
CA ASN A 108 3.21 13.36 -18.49
C ASN A 108 2.49 12.01 -18.31
N TYR A 109 1.44 11.98 -17.48
CA TYR A 109 0.68 10.77 -17.17
C TYR A 109 -0.83 10.95 -17.38
N ALA A 110 -1.19 11.71 -18.41
CA ALA A 110 -2.57 12.00 -18.81
C ALA A 110 -3.49 10.78 -19.01
N PRO A 111 -3.01 9.57 -19.38
CA PRO A 111 -3.86 8.37 -19.44
C PRO A 111 -4.50 7.99 -18.09
N CYS A 112 -3.96 8.49 -16.98
CA CYS A 112 -4.54 8.30 -15.66
C CYS A 112 -5.28 9.56 -15.19
N GLU A 113 -6.60 9.57 -15.32
CA GLU A 113 -7.46 10.69 -14.91
C GLU A 113 -7.62 10.82 -13.39
N MET A 114 -7.14 9.85 -12.61
CA MET A 114 -7.23 9.84 -11.15
C MET A 114 -5.88 10.13 -10.48
N SER A 115 -5.89 10.88 -9.38
CA SER A 115 -4.78 10.89 -8.43
C SER A 115 -5.05 9.83 -7.36
N LEU A 116 -4.12 8.87 -7.18
CA LEU A 116 -4.24 7.91 -6.09
C LEU A 116 -4.01 8.56 -4.73
N LEU A 117 -3.24 9.65 -4.66
CA LEU A 117 -2.98 10.35 -3.41
C LEU A 117 -4.25 10.98 -2.85
N ASP A 118 -5.13 11.50 -3.71
CA ASP A 118 -6.42 12.07 -3.30
C ASP A 118 -7.37 11.03 -2.69
N LEU A 119 -7.23 9.74 -3.06
CA LEU A 119 -8.02 8.67 -2.43
C LEU A 119 -7.55 8.37 -1.01
N ILE A 120 -6.27 8.58 -0.73
CA ILE A 120 -5.65 8.21 0.55
C ILE A 120 -5.68 9.41 1.51
N SER A 121 -5.67 10.65 1.00
CA SER A 121 -5.75 11.87 1.80
C SER A 121 -7.09 12.05 2.53
N VAL A 122 -8.17 11.41 2.06
CA VAL A 122 -9.48 11.40 2.75
C VAL A 122 -9.44 10.60 4.06
N TYR A 123 -8.46 9.71 4.23
CA TYR A 123 -8.35 8.79 5.36
C TYR A 123 -7.16 9.08 6.30
N VAL A 124 -6.44 10.19 6.09
CA VAL A 124 -5.29 10.62 6.92
C VAL A 124 -5.56 11.99 7.53
#